data_AF-A0A953LRT7-F1
#
_entry.id   AF-A0A953LRT7-F1
#
_cell.length_a   1.000
_cell.length_b   1.000
_cell.length_c   1.000
_cell.angle_alpha   90.00
_cell.angle_beta   90.00
_cell.angle_gamma   90.00
#
_symmetry.space_group_name_H-M   'P 1'
#
loop_
_entity.id
_entity.type
_entity.pdbx_description
1 polymer ?
#
loop_
_entity_poly.entity_id
_entity_poly.type
_entity_poly.pdbx_seq_one_letter_code
_entity_poly.pdbx_strand_id
1 'polypeptide(L)'
;MTWTLLITLPLAALVALFAVRPLRRAVITRPLFAAYRRMLPQMSQTEKEALDAGSVWWEGELFHGRPDWNKLLAYPQPKLTPEEQSFLDNETEELCRLSDDWVSSHYDHDLSPEAWKCLKEKGFLGMIIPKQYGGVGFSAYAHSQVVTKLSTRCAATAVSVMVPNSLGPAELLLHYGTEEQKNHYLPRLAKGLDIPCFALTSPWAGSDAASIPDQGIVCRGMWQGKEVVGMRVTWDKRYITLAPIATVVGLAFRLFDPEHLLGDVDDIGITCALVPANHPGVETGRRHFPLNAAWHNGPTRGKDV
;
A
#
# COMPACT_ATOMS: atom_id res chain seq x y z
N MET A 1 32.95 -8.75 64.44
CA MET A 1 33.62 -8.50 63.14
C MET A 1 33.21 -9.50 62.06
N THR A 2 32.94 -10.77 62.40
CA THR A 2 32.56 -11.83 61.44
C THR A 2 31.13 -11.69 60.89
N TRP A 3 30.15 -11.34 61.72
CA TRP A 3 28.75 -11.18 61.32
C TRP A 3 28.51 -10.01 60.36
N THR A 4 29.24 -8.92 60.53
CA THR A 4 29.16 -7.75 59.65
C THR A 4 29.61 -8.11 58.24
N LEU A 5 30.74 -8.83 58.11
CA LEU A 5 31.23 -9.32 56.82
C LEU A 5 30.29 -10.32 56.14
N LEU A 6 29.64 -11.19 56.92
CA LEU A 6 28.67 -12.17 56.42
C LEU A 6 27.41 -11.53 55.83
N ILE A 7 27.05 -10.31 56.23
CA ILE A 7 25.89 -9.57 55.69
C ILE A 7 26.31 -8.60 54.59
N THR A 8 27.44 -7.91 54.76
CA THR A 8 27.88 -6.87 53.81
C THR A 8 28.36 -7.45 52.48
N LEU A 9 29.03 -8.61 52.48
CA LEU A 9 29.52 -9.25 51.26
C LEU A 9 28.40 -9.69 50.30
N PRO A 10 27.37 -10.44 50.74
CA PRO A 10 26.27 -10.82 49.86
C PRO A 10 25.43 -9.61 49.43
N LEU A 11 25.25 -8.60 50.30
CA LEU A 11 24.58 -7.36 49.91
C LEU A 11 25.38 -6.60 48.85
N ALA A 12 26.70 -6.49 49.00
CA ALA A 12 27.58 -5.87 48.01
C ALA A 12 27.60 -6.65 46.68
N ALA A 13 27.57 -7.99 46.73
CA ALA A 13 27.45 -8.83 45.55
C ALA A 13 26.10 -8.65 44.84
N LEU A 14 25.00 -8.53 45.61
CA LEU A 14 23.67 -8.25 45.07
C LEU A 14 23.64 -6.85 44.41
N VAL A 15 24.18 -5.83 45.08
CA VAL A 15 24.29 -4.48 44.51
C VAL A 15 25.15 -4.50 43.25
N ALA A 16 26.29 -5.20 43.25
CA ALA A 16 27.14 -5.34 42.07
C ALA A 16 26.41 -6.07 40.92
N LEU A 17 25.62 -7.10 41.22
CA LEU A 17 24.81 -7.83 40.24
C LEU A 17 23.81 -6.91 39.51
N PHE A 18 23.21 -5.93 40.20
CA PHE A 18 22.26 -4.99 39.60
C PHE A 18 22.91 -3.71 39.04
N ALA A 19 24.00 -3.24 39.63
CA ALA A 19 24.69 -2.00 39.24
C ALA A 19 25.66 -2.21 38.07
N VAL A 20 26.35 -3.35 38.01
CA VAL A 20 27.32 -3.66 36.94
C VAL A 20 26.57 -4.17 35.72
N ARG A 21 26.41 -3.30 34.71
CA ARG A 21 25.60 -3.57 33.51
C ARG A 21 25.94 -4.90 32.79
N PRO A 22 27.22 -5.26 32.55
CA PRO A 22 27.55 -6.54 31.92
C PRO A 22 27.08 -7.76 32.74
N LEU A 23 27.27 -7.72 34.06
CA LEU A 23 26.91 -8.80 34.98
C LEU A 23 25.39 -8.97 35.08
N ARG A 24 24.65 -7.85 35.24
CA ARG A 24 23.18 -7.84 35.20
C ARG A 24 22.65 -8.43 33.90
N ARG A 25 23.22 -8.04 32.76
CA ARG A 25 22.79 -8.51 31.44
C ARG A 25 23.00 -10.02 31.29
N ALA A 26 24.14 -10.53 31.75
CA ALA A 26 24.47 -11.95 31.64
C ALA A 26 23.60 -12.84 32.54
N VAL A 27 23.41 -12.44 33.80
CA VAL A 27 22.82 -13.31 34.83
C VAL A 27 21.30 -13.11 34.98
N ILE A 28 20.79 -11.89 34.80
CA ILE A 28 19.37 -11.57 35.03
C ILE A 28 18.65 -11.30 33.71
N THR A 29 19.11 -10.32 32.94
CA THR A 29 18.36 -9.81 31.79
C THR A 29 18.23 -10.84 30.66
N ARG A 30 19.32 -11.53 30.28
CA ARG A 30 19.30 -12.52 29.18
C ARG A 30 18.39 -13.72 29.47
N PRO A 31 18.48 -14.40 30.63
CA PRO A 31 17.56 -15.50 30.94
C PRO A 31 16.10 -15.08 31.01
N LEU A 32 15.81 -13.94 31.66
CA LEU A 32 14.46 -13.39 31.76
C LEU A 32 13.88 -13.08 30.37
N PHE A 33 14.67 -12.45 29.50
CA PHE A 33 14.27 -12.14 28.14
C PHE A 33 14.04 -13.42 27.31
N ALA A 34 14.88 -14.45 27.48
CA ALA A 34 14.70 -15.73 26.79
C ALA A 34 13.41 -16.45 27.22
N ALA A 35 13.05 -16.40 28.50
CA ALA A 35 11.78 -16.91 29.01
C ALA A 35 10.60 -16.11 28.45
N TYR A 36 10.66 -14.78 28.52
CA TYR A 36 9.61 -13.89 28.00
C TYR A 36 9.37 -14.07 26.50
N ARG A 37 10.44 -14.19 25.71
CA ARG A 37 10.35 -14.40 24.25
C ARG A 37 9.58 -15.67 23.88
N ARG A 38 9.60 -16.71 24.72
CA ARG A 38 8.83 -17.95 24.48
C ARG A 38 7.33 -17.79 24.73
N MET A 39 6.92 -16.77 25.48
CA MET A 39 5.52 -16.50 25.82
C MET A 39 4.84 -15.59 24.78
N LEU A 40 5.61 -14.95 23.90
CA LEU A 40 5.08 -14.11 22.84
C LEU A 40 4.50 -14.98 21.71
N PRO A 41 3.30 -14.64 21.17
CA PRO A 41 2.73 -15.35 20.03
C PRO A 41 3.69 -15.31 18.83
N GLN A 42 3.76 -16.43 18.10
CA GLN A 42 4.53 -16.47 16.86
C GLN A 42 3.75 -15.79 15.75
N MET A 43 4.42 -14.88 15.06
CA MET A 43 3.91 -14.16 13.91
C MET A 43 3.86 -15.08 12.70
N SER A 44 2.76 -15.04 11.94
CA SER A 44 2.66 -15.73 10.66
C SER A 44 3.71 -15.19 9.67
N GLN A 45 4.01 -15.96 8.63
CA GLN A 45 4.97 -15.53 7.62
C GLN A 45 4.51 -14.25 6.91
N THR A 46 3.22 -14.15 6.57
CA THR A 46 2.65 -12.95 5.94
C THR A 46 2.71 -11.72 6.84
N GLU A 47 2.41 -11.86 8.13
CA GLU A 47 2.54 -10.74 9.08
C GLU A 47 4.00 -10.29 9.21
N LYS A 48 4.94 -11.24 9.21
CA LYS A 48 6.37 -10.94 9.25
C LYS A 48 6.82 -10.21 8.00
N GLU A 49 6.41 -10.68 6.82
CA GLU A 49 6.70 -10.02 5.54
C GLU A 49 6.10 -8.61 5.50
N ALA A 50 4.90 -8.41 6.05
CA ALA A 50 4.29 -7.08 6.15
C ALA A 50 5.09 -6.12 7.05
N LEU A 51 5.66 -6.60 8.16
CA LEU A 51 6.54 -5.80 9.00
C LEU A 51 7.90 -5.54 8.36
N ASP A 52 8.48 -6.56 7.72
CA ASP A 52 9.79 -6.49 7.06
C ASP A 52 9.74 -5.64 5.77
N ALA A 53 8.57 -5.52 5.14
CA ALA A 53 8.36 -4.62 3.99
C ALA A 53 8.42 -3.13 4.38
N GLY A 54 8.24 -2.81 5.67
CA GLY A 54 8.43 -1.46 6.20
C GLY A 54 9.91 -1.11 6.38
N SER A 55 10.21 0.18 6.45
CA SER A 55 11.52 0.65 6.92
C SER A 55 11.39 1.25 8.31
N VAL A 56 12.40 1.03 9.15
CA VAL A 56 12.54 1.79 10.40
C VAL A 56 13.23 3.11 10.05
N TRP A 57 12.50 4.21 10.14
CA TRP A 57 12.99 5.53 9.77
C TRP A 57 13.41 6.34 11.00
N TRP A 58 12.90 7.56 11.18
CA TRP A 58 13.29 8.44 12.29
C TRP A 58 12.61 8.05 13.61
N GLU A 59 11.43 7.43 13.54
CA GLU A 59 10.69 6.97 14.71
C GLU A 59 11.48 5.90 15.48
N GLY A 60 12.29 5.09 14.80
CA GLY A 60 13.21 4.16 15.46
C GLY A 60 14.16 4.85 16.45
N GLU A 61 14.67 6.04 16.11
CA GLU A 61 15.51 6.84 17.03
C GLU A 61 14.75 7.22 18.30
N LEU A 62 13.46 7.53 18.18
CA LEU A 62 12.60 7.85 19.31
C LEU A 62 12.31 6.62 20.17
N PHE A 63 11.90 5.50 19.56
CA PHE A 63 11.52 4.28 20.28
C PHE A 63 12.70 3.62 21.00
N HIS A 64 13.94 3.88 20.59
CA HIS A 64 15.14 3.46 21.33
C HIS A 64 15.38 4.26 22.63
N GLY A 65 14.64 5.35 22.86
CA GLY A 65 14.72 6.16 24.09
C GLY A 65 16.01 6.99 24.24
N ARG A 66 16.85 7.03 23.20
CA ARG A 66 18.09 7.83 23.14
C ARG A 66 18.33 8.33 21.70
N PRO A 67 17.47 9.22 21.18
CA PRO A 67 17.55 9.65 19.79
C PRO A 67 18.87 10.39 19.50
N ASP A 68 19.47 10.12 18.35
CA ASP A 68 20.59 10.92 17.83
C ASP A 68 20.06 12.20 17.17
N TRP A 69 20.08 13.30 17.91
CA TRP A 69 19.61 14.59 17.41
C TRP A 69 20.42 15.14 16.24
N ASN A 70 21.72 14.82 16.14
CA ASN A 70 22.52 15.27 15.01
C ASN A 70 22.05 14.59 13.72
N LYS A 71 21.74 13.29 13.79
CA LYS A 71 21.13 12.55 12.68
C LYS A 71 19.76 13.11 12.30
N LEU A 72 18.89 13.37 13.28
CA LEU A 72 17.55 13.90 13.04
C LEU A 72 17.57 15.30 12.41
N LEU A 73 18.45 16.19 12.89
CA LEU A 73 18.59 17.54 12.36
C LEU A 73 19.32 17.60 11.01
N ALA A 74 20.09 16.57 10.68
CA ALA A 74 20.79 16.47 9.39
C ALA A 74 19.91 15.95 8.24
N TYR A 75 18.66 15.52 8.50
CA TYR A 75 17.77 15.11 7.42
C TYR A 75 17.56 16.25 6.43
N PRO A 76 17.73 15.99 5.12
CA PRO A 76 17.59 17.04 4.11
C PRO A 76 16.13 17.49 4.05
N GLN A 77 15.93 18.80 3.92
CA GLN A 77 14.62 19.32 3.60
C GLN A 77 14.26 18.91 2.16
N PRO A 78 13.12 18.25 1.94
CA PRO A 78 12.69 17.91 0.59
C PRO A 78 12.40 19.19 -0.19
N LYS A 79 12.84 19.23 -1.45
CA LYS A 79 12.66 20.37 -2.35
C LYS A 79 12.12 19.86 -3.68
N LEU A 80 11.25 20.66 -4.28
CA LEU A 80 10.78 20.41 -5.64
C LEU A 80 11.89 20.78 -6.62
N THR A 81 12.05 19.96 -7.65
CA THR A 81 12.80 20.34 -8.83
C THR A 81 12.07 21.45 -9.59
N PRO A 82 12.74 22.20 -10.48
CA PRO A 82 12.08 23.23 -11.29
C PRO A 82 10.90 22.71 -12.12
N GLU A 83 10.98 21.46 -12.60
CA GLU A 83 9.89 20.81 -13.35
C GLU A 83 8.69 20.50 -12.46
N GLU A 84 8.92 19.91 -11.28
CA GLU A 84 7.85 19.63 -10.31
C GLU A 84 7.19 20.91 -9.79
N GLN A 85 7.99 21.96 -9.52
CA GLN A 85 7.47 23.27 -9.12
C GLN A 85 6.63 23.89 -10.24
N SER A 86 7.11 23.84 -11.49
CA SER A 86 6.33 24.31 -12.64
C SER A 86 5.00 23.56 -12.76
N PHE A 87 5.00 22.23 -12.53
CA PHE A 87 3.77 21.44 -12.57
C PHE A 87 2.76 21.84 -11.49
N LEU A 88 3.26 22.14 -10.29
CA LEU A 88 2.44 22.61 -9.18
C LEU A 88 1.84 24.00 -9.46
N ASP A 89 2.60 24.87 -10.11
CA ASP A 89 2.22 26.27 -10.34
C ASP A 89 1.33 26.44 -11.59
N ASN A 90 1.40 25.52 -12.55
CA ASN A 90 0.66 25.61 -13.81
C ASN A 90 -0.43 24.54 -13.93
N GLU A 91 -0.08 23.29 -14.20
CA GLU A 91 -1.04 22.20 -14.43
C GLU A 91 -1.93 21.97 -13.22
N THR A 92 -1.36 21.97 -12.01
CA THR A 92 -2.13 21.78 -10.78
C THR A 92 -3.05 22.97 -10.50
N GLU A 93 -2.63 24.19 -10.85
CA GLU A 93 -3.49 25.38 -10.76
C GLU A 93 -4.64 25.34 -11.77
N GLU A 94 -4.37 24.87 -12.99
CA GLU A 94 -5.40 24.63 -14.02
C GLU A 94 -6.45 23.62 -13.52
N LEU A 95 -6.01 22.48 -12.98
CA LEU A 95 -6.92 21.47 -12.43
C LEU A 95 -7.69 22.00 -11.20
N CYS A 96 -7.06 22.82 -10.36
CA CYS A 96 -7.73 23.50 -9.24
C CYS A 96 -8.87 24.40 -9.73
N ARG A 97 -8.70 25.13 -10.84
CA ARG A 97 -9.76 25.98 -11.43
C ARG A 97 -10.92 25.18 -12.01
N LEU A 98 -10.65 23.98 -12.51
CA LEU A 98 -11.66 23.07 -13.06
C LEU A 98 -12.38 22.25 -11.98
N SER A 99 -11.89 22.29 -10.74
CA SER A 99 -12.40 21.50 -9.63
C SER A 99 -13.25 22.34 -8.68
N ASP A 100 -14.50 21.94 -8.49
CA ASP A 100 -15.43 22.53 -7.53
C ASP A 100 -16.04 21.43 -6.67
N ASP A 101 -15.71 21.42 -5.37
CA ASP A 101 -16.19 20.39 -4.44
C ASP A 101 -17.71 20.42 -4.28
N TRP A 102 -18.32 21.61 -4.24
CA TRP A 102 -19.76 21.74 -4.06
C TRP A 102 -20.50 21.19 -5.26
N VAL A 103 -20.07 21.55 -6.47
CA VAL A 103 -20.69 21.05 -7.70
C VAL A 103 -20.51 19.55 -7.83
N SER A 104 -19.28 19.07 -7.61
CA SER A 104 -18.97 17.63 -7.67
C SER A 104 -19.79 16.83 -6.66
N SER A 105 -20.03 17.35 -5.46
CA SER A 105 -20.72 16.63 -4.38
C SER A 105 -22.25 16.77 -4.37
N HIS A 106 -22.82 17.87 -4.84
CA HIS A 106 -24.27 18.13 -4.71
C HIS A 106 -25.05 18.03 -6.02
N TYR A 107 -24.39 18.15 -7.17
CA TYR A 107 -25.07 18.15 -8.47
C TYR A 107 -24.58 17.01 -9.37
N ASP A 108 -23.30 17.03 -9.72
CA ASP A 108 -22.77 16.10 -10.72
C ASP A 108 -22.52 14.71 -10.12
N HIS A 109 -22.31 14.67 -8.80
CA HIS A 109 -21.81 13.50 -8.09
C HIS A 109 -20.52 12.96 -8.74
N ASP A 110 -19.74 13.73 -9.47
CA ASP A 110 -18.49 13.30 -10.15
C ASP A 110 -17.66 14.55 -10.43
N LEU A 111 -16.45 14.36 -10.96
CA LEU A 111 -15.69 15.45 -11.57
C LEU A 111 -16.31 15.83 -12.93
N SER A 112 -16.17 17.10 -13.29
CA SER A 112 -16.56 17.58 -14.61
C SER A 112 -15.78 16.84 -15.72
N PRO A 113 -16.36 16.69 -16.94
CA PRO A 113 -15.65 16.13 -18.08
C PRO A 113 -14.33 16.84 -18.39
N GLU A 114 -14.28 18.15 -18.18
CA GLU A 114 -13.08 18.98 -18.37
C GLU A 114 -12.00 18.67 -17.33
N ALA A 115 -12.37 18.48 -16.06
CA ALA A 115 -11.44 18.07 -15.02
C ALA A 115 -10.88 16.66 -15.32
N TRP A 116 -11.74 15.70 -15.69
CA TRP A 116 -11.33 14.35 -16.11
C TRP A 116 -10.39 14.37 -17.31
N LYS A 117 -10.66 15.23 -18.30
CA LYS A 117 -9.78 15.40 -19.46
C LYS A 117 -8.41 15.96 -19.04
N CYS A 118 -8.40 17.01 -18.21
CA CYS A 118 -7.18 17.61 -17.69
C CYS A 118 -6.33 16.59 -16.91
N LEU A 119 -6.95 15.81 -16.03
CA LEU A 119 -6.33 14.69 -15.29
C LEU A 119 -5.54 13.74 -16.21
N LYS A 120 -6.18 13.29 -17.30
CA LYS A 120 -5.60 12.32 -18.24
C LYS A 120 -4.52 12.94 -19.12
N GLU A 121 -4.74 14.14 -19.65
CA GLU A 121 -3.86 14.75 -20.64
C GLU A 121 -2.62 15.39 -20.02
N LYS A 122 -2.71 15.88 -18.78
CA LYS A 122 -1.61 16.59 -18.11
C LYS A 122 -0.70 15.69 -17.27
N GLY A 123 -0.95 14.38 -17.22
CA GLY A 123 -0.06 13.43 -16.52
C GLY A 123 -0.32 13.24 -15.03
N PHE A 124 -1.47 13.70 -14.52
CA PHE A 124 -1.84 13.49 -13.11
C PHE A 124 -2.03 12.02 -12.74
N LEU A 125 -2.33 11.14 -13.70
CA LEU A 125 -2.53 9.71 -13.45
C LEU A 125 -1.22 8.88 -13.51
N GLY A 126 -0.10 9.52 -13.85
CA GLY A 126 1.20 8.88 -14.05
C GLY A 126 2.35 9.65 -13.40
N MET A 127 2.10 10.26 -12.25
CA MET A 127 3.10 11.05 -11.52
C MET A 127 4.32 10.23 -11.13
N ILE A 128 4.12 9.02 -10.60
CA ILE A 128 5.23 8.14 -10.18
C ILE A 128 5.81 7.32 -11.34
N ILE A 129 5.13 7.30 -12.50
CA ILE A 129 5.53 6.46 -13.63
C ILE A 129 6.73 7.11 -14.33
N PRO A 130 7.84 6.39 -14.56
CA PRO A 130 9.01 6.92 -15.25
C PRO A 130 8.69 7.47 -16.64
N LYS A 131 9.43 8.50 -17.06
CA LYS A 131 9.25 9.17 -18.37
C LYS A 131 9.38 8.22 -19.56
N GLN A 132 10.19 7.16 -19.46
CA GLN A 132 10.32 6.14 -20.53
C GLN A 132 9.00 5.39 -20.81
N TYR A 133 8.11 5.32 -19.81
CA TYR A 133 6.76 4.78 -19.98
C TYR A 133 5.71 5.89 -20.19
N GLY A 134 6.12 7.15 -20.36
CA GLY A 134 5.21 8.27 -20.63
C GLY A 134 4.54 8.90 -19.41
N GLY A 135 5.00 8.59 -18.19
CA GLY A 135 4.65 9.36 -16.99
C GLY A 135 5.57 10.56 -16.80
N VAL A 136 5.46 11.25 -15.65
CA VAL A 136 6.32 12.42 -15.34
C VAL A 136 7.46 12.10 -14.38
N GLY A 137 7.44 10.95 -13.69
CA GLY A 137 8.53 10.45 -12.85
C GLY A 137 8.87 11.35 -11.66
N PHE A 138 7.85 11.95 -11.05
CA PHE A 138 7.98 12.88 -9.94
C PHE A 138 8.27 12.17 -8.61
N SER A 139 8.91 12.91 -7.71
CA SER A 139 9.20 12.46 -6.36
C SER A 139 7.94 12.30 -5.51
N ALA A 140 8.04 11.51 -4.45
CA ALA A 140 6.99 11.40 -3.43
C ALA A 140 6.64 12.77 -2.81
N TYR A 141 7.61 13.69 -2.72
CA TYR A 141 7.36 15.04 -2.22
C TYR A 141 6.50 15.85 -3.20
N ALA A 142 6.81 15.83 -4.49
CA ALA A 142 5.97 16.49 -5.50
C ALA A 142 4.55 15.90 -5.55
N HIS A 143 4.41 14.58 -5.47
CA HIS A 143 3.11 13.94 -5.33
C HIS A 143 2.34 14.47 -4.11
N SER A 144 2.98 14.53 -2.94
CA SER A 144 2.38 15.10 -1.72
C SER A 144 1.95 16.56 -1.89
N GLN A 145 2.77 17.42 -2.51
CA GLN A 145 2.44 18.83 -2.70
C GLN A 145 1.26 19.03 -3.66
N VAL A 146 1.21 18.28 -4.76
CA VAL A 146 0.09 18.31 -5.72
C VAL A 146 -1.21 17.88 -5.04
N VAL A 147 -1.22 16.73 -4.35
CA VAL A 147 -2.42 16.25 -3.64
C VAL A 147 -2.85 17.24 -2.55
N THR A 148 -1.91 17.81 -1.79
CA THR A 148 -2.19 18.83 -0.77
C THR A 148 -2.89 20.04 -1.39
N LYS A 149 -2.36 20.56 -2.49
CA LYS A 149 -2.94 21.72 -3.19
C LYS A 149 -4.35 21.40 -3.70
N LEU A 150 -4.54 20.27 -4.37
CA LEU A 150 -5.86 19.84 -4.87
C LEU A 150 -6.88 19.64 -3.74
N SER A 151 -6.44 19.12 -2.58
CA SER A 151 -7.30 18.90 -1.41
C SER A 151 -7.87 20.19 -0.83
N THR A 152 -7.26 21.35 -1.10
CA THR A 152 -7.82 22.66 -0.72
C THR A 152 -9.02 23.07 -1.57
N ARG A 153 -9.27 22.38 -2.70
CA ARG A 153 -10.28 22.75 -3.69
C ARG A 153 -11.38 21.72 -3.85
N CYS A 154 -11.03 20.45 -3.98
CA CYS A 154 -11.99 19.36 -4.18
C CYS A 154 -11.40 18.03 -3.71
N ALA A 155 -12.08 17.39 -2.77
CA ALA A 155 -11.65 16.10 -2.24
C ALA A 155 -11.71 15.01 -3.32
N ALA A 156 -12.72 15.05 -4.20
CA ALA A 156 -12.87 14.07 -5.26
C ALA A 156 -11.73 14.11 -6.27
N THR A 157 -11.27 15.32 -6.65
CA THR A 157 -10.13 15.49 -7.55
C THR A 157 -8.86 14.97 -6.88
N ALA A 158 -8.61 15.38 -5.63
CA ALA A 158 -7.43 14.97 -4.89
C ALA A 158 -7.32 13.44 -4.78
N VAL A 159 -8.41 12.76 -4.40
CA VAL A 159 -8.45 11.29 -4.30
C VAL A 159 -8.26 10.61 -5.66
N SER A 160 -8.83 11.16 -6.73
CA SER A 160 -8.70 10.62 -8.09
C SER A 160 -7.27 10.73 -8.65
N VAL A 161 -6.50 11.74 -8.21
CA VAL A 161 -5.05 11.83 -8.48
C VAL A 161 -4.25 10.91 -7.57
N MET A 162 -4.57 10.89 -6.27
CA MET A 162 -3.76 10.22 -5.26
C MET A 162 -3.69 8.70 -5.46
N VAL A 163 -4.83 8.06 -5.71
CA VAL A 163 -4.92 6.59 -5.71
C VAL A 163 -4.09 5.94 -6.83
N PRO A 164 -4.18 6.37 -8.11
CA PRO A 164 -3.33 5.82 -9.17
C PRO A 164 -1.82 5.94 -8.92
N ASN A 165 -1.40 6.93 -8.12
CA ASN A 165 0.01 7.27 -7.85
C ASN A 165 0.53 6.80 -6.48
N SER A 166 -0.23 5.98 -5.76
CA SER A 166 0.20 5.41 -4.47
C SER A 166 -0.27 3.97 -4.33
N LEU A 167 -1.58 3.78 -4.23
CA LEU A 167 -2.19 2.48 -4.02
C LEU A 167 -2.48 1.74 -5.34
N GLY A 168 -2.29 2.41 -6.48
CA GLY A 168 -2.55 1.85 -7.80
C GLY A 168 -1.54 0.76 -8.20
N PRO A 169 -1.91 -0.11 -9.15
CA PRO A 169 -1.03 -1.09 -9.79
C PRO A 169 0.32 -0.57 -10.28
N ALA A 170 0.45 0.73 -10.58
CA ALA A 170 1.68 1.30 -11.13
C ALA A 170 2.88 1.09 -10.20
N GLU A 171 2.72 1.34 -8.90
CA GLU A 171 3.81 1.15 -7.92
C GLU A 171 4.22 -0.33 -7.84
N LEU A 172 3.24 -1.24 -7.71
CA LEU A 172 3.49 -2.67 -7.68
C LEU A 172 4.15 -3.18 -8.97
N LEU A 173 3.73 -2.68 -10.14
CA LEU A 173 4.33 -3.01 -11.43
C LEU A 173 5.78 -2.53 -11.53
N LEU A 174 6.10 -1.36 -10.99
CA LEU A 174 7.47 -0.84 -10.99
C LEU A 174 8.40 -1.72 -10.15
N HIS A 175 7.93 -2.18 -8.99
CA HIS A 175 8.72 -3.01 -8.07
C HIS A 175 8.78 -4.49 -8.46
N TYR A 176 7.65 -5.07 -8.87
CA TYR A 176 7.48 -6.52 -8.96
C TYR A 176 7.00 -6.99 -10.35
N GLY A 177 6.60 -6.08 -11.23
CA GLY A 177 6.11 -6.43 -12.56
C GLY A 177 7.21 -6.99 -13.46
N THR A 178 6.84 -7.92 -14.35
CA THR A 178 7.73 -8.33 -15.44
C THR A 178 7.90 -7.20 -16.46
N GLU A 179 8.93 -7.29 -17.30
CA GLU A 179 9.13 -6.29 -18.35
C GLU A 179 7.96 -6.23 -19.33
N GLU A 180 7.34 -7.37 -19.65
CA GLU A 180 6.14 -7.42 -20.49
C GLU A 180 4.97 -6.67 -19.84
N GLN A 181 4.74 -6.89 -18.54
CA GLN A 181 3.69 -6.21 -17.79
C GLN A 181 3.95 -4.70 -17.70
N LYS A 182 5.19 -4.29 -17.41
CA LYS A 182 5.58 -2.86 -17.35
C LYS A 182 5.37 -2.18 -18.71
N ASN A 183 5.87 -2.78 -19.78
CA ASN A 183 5.76 -2.25 -21.14
C ASN A 183 4.31 -2.17 -21.63
N HIS A 184 3.43 -3.07 -21.16
CA HIS A 184 2.01 -3.03 -21.48
C HIS A 184 1.25 -2.00 -20.64
N TYR A 185 1.30 -2.10 -19.31
CA TYR A 185 0.41 -1.36 -18.41
C TYR A 185 0.88 0.06 -18.10
N LEU A 186 2.17 0.29 -17.82
CA LEU A 186 2.63 1.61 -17.35
C LEU A 186 2.34 2.73 -18.37
N PRO A 187 2.53 2.56 -19.69
CA PRO A 187 2.16 3.59 -20.65
C PRO A 187 0.67 3.87 -20.76
N ARG A 188 -0.16 2.86 -20.48
CA ARG A 188 -1.62 2.97 -20.54
C ARG A 188 -2.17 3.65 -19.30
N LEU A 189 -1.60 3.34 -18.13
CA LEU A 189 -1.90 4.00 -16.86
C LEU A 189 -1.48 5.47 -16.88
N ALA A 190 -0.28 5.77 -17.36
CA ALA A 190 0.23 7.15 -17.42
C ALA A 190 -0.65 8.10 -18.25
N LYS A 191 -1.26 7.58 -19.32
CA LYS A 191 -2.15 8.32 -20.23
C LYS A 191 -3.63 8.26 -19.82
N GLY A 192 -3.97 7.55 -18.74
CA GLY A 192 -5.36 7.33 -18.34
C GLY A 192 -6.21 6.55 -19.35
N LEU A 193 -5.56 5.76 -20.22
CA LEU A 193 -6.24 4.79 -21.09
C LEU A 193 -6.76 3.62 -20.28
N ASP A 194 -5.97 3.21 -19.28
CA ASP A 194 -6.43 2.36 -18.22
C ASP A 194 -6.62 3.16 -16.94
N ILE A 195 -7.75 2.94 -16.28
CA ILE A 195 -8.04 3.51 -14.96
C ILE A 195 -7.87 2.39 -13.94
N PRO A 196 -6.89 2.50 -13.04
CA PRO A 196 -6.66 1.46 -12.06
C PRO A 196 -7.56 1.60 -10.83
N CYS A 197 -7.81 0.47 -10.17
CA CYS A 197 -8.20 0.44 -8.76
C CYS A 197 -7.41 -0.65 -8.01
N PHE A 198 -7.41 -0.62 -6.68
CA PHE A 198 -6.78 -1.63 -5.84
C PHE A 198 -7.78 -2.23 -4.85
N ALA A 199 -8.15 -3.48 -5.10
CA ALA A 199 -9.18 -4.22 -4.43
C ALA A 199 -8.59 -5.12 -3.33
N LEU A 200 -8.39 -4.53 -2.15
CA LEU A 200 -7.93 -5.22 -0.94
C LEU A 200 -9.08 -5.45 0.05
N THR A 201 -9.75 -4.38 0.46
CA THR A 201 -10.81 -4.41 1.47
C THR A 201 -11.99 -5.27 1.04
N SER A 202 -12.42 -6.18 1.91
CA SER A 202 -13.63 -7.00 1.72
C SER A 202 -14.75 -6.55 2.68
N PRO A 203 -16.00 -7.02 2.51
CA PRO A 203 -17.06 -6.78 3.48
C PRO A 203 -16.74 -7.22 4.92
N TRP A 204 -15.81 -8.15 5.09
CA TRP A 204 -15.51 -8.81 6.36
C TRP A 204 -14.11 -8.48 6.91
N ALA A 205 -13.23 -7.90 6.08
CA ALA A 205 -11.84 -7.61 6.42
C ALA A 205 -11.41 -6.24 5.87
N GLY A 206 -10.93 -5.38 6.77
CA GLY A 206 -10.37 -4.06 6.48
C GLY A 206 -9.01 -3.89 7.15
N SER A 207 -9.01 -3.49 8.43
CA SER A 207 -7.76 -3.34 9.21
C SER A 207 -6.98 -4.65 9.33
N ASP A 208 -7.69 -5.78 9.47
CA ASP A 208 -7.10 -7.12 9.42
C ASP A 208 -7.08 -7.64 7.97
N ALA A 209 -6.15 -7.13 7.18
CA ALA A 209 -6.03 -7.45 5.76
C ALA A 209 -5.60 -8.91 5.51
N ALA A 210 -4.99 -9.59 6.49
CA ALA A 210 -4.60 -11.00 6.37
C ALA A 210 -5.81 -11.94 6.40
N SER A 211 -6.92 -11.49 6.98
CA SER A 211 -8.16 -12.27 7.12
C SER A 211 -9.16 -12.06 5.96
N ILE A 212 -8.70 -11.60 4.79
CA ILE A 212 -9.59 -11.49 3.62
C ILE A 212 -10.16 -12.86 3.23
N PRO A 213 -11.48 -12.96 2.93
CA PRO A 213 -12.14 -14.21 2.58
C PRO A 213 -12.02 -14.56 1.10
N ASP A 214 -11.45 -13.67 0.28
CA ASP A 214 -11.31 -13.82 -1.17
C ASP A 214 -10.26 -14.89 -1.48
N GLN A 215 -10.57 -15.80 -2.40
CA GLN A 215 -9.75 -17.00 -2.64
C GLN A 215 -9.43 -17.17 -4.12
N GLY A 216 -8.20 -17.58 -4.38
CA GLY A 216 -7.76 -18.12 -5.66
C GLY A 216 -7.33 -19.56 -5.48
N ILE A 217 -7.71 -20.43 -6.42
CA ILE A 217 -7.24 -21.82 -6.48
C ILE A 217 -6.39 -21.98 -7.72
N VAL A 218 -5.13 -22.39 -7.54
CA VAL A 218 -4.25 -22.77 -8.65
C VAL A 218 -4.87 -23.98 -9.36
N CYS A 219 -4.95 -23.91 -10.68
CA CYS A 219 -5.52 -24.97 -11.48
C CYS A 219 -4.98 -24.95 -12.91
N ARG A 220 -5.13 -26.08 -13.61
CA ARG A 220 -5.01 -26.13 -15.07
C ARG A 220 -6.29 -25.63 -15.72
N GLY A 221 -6.15 -24.84 -16.79
CA GLY A 221 -7.28 -24.32 -17.55
C GLY A 221 -6.89 -23.99 -18.99
N MET A 222 -7.90 -23.82 -19.84
CA MET A 222 -7.69 -23.39 -21.22
C MET A 222 -7.68 -21.85 -21.28
N TRP A 223 -6.56 -21.28 -21.72
CA TRP A 223 -6.41 -19.86 -21.97
C TRP A 223 -5.89 -19.63 -23.39
N GLN A 224 -6.62 -18.84 -24.18
CA GLN A 224 -6.28 -18.54 -25.58
C GLN A 224 -5.94 -19.80 -26.42
N GLY A 225 -6.71 -20.87 -26.22
CA GLY A 225 -6.56 -22.13 -26.95
C GLY A 225 -5.40 -23.01 -26.49
N LYS A 226 -4.72 -22.69 -25.39
CA LYS A 226 -3.66 -23.52 -24.79
C LYS A 226 -4.02 -23.90 -23.36
N GLU A 227 -3.67 -25.12 -22.97
CA GLU A 227 -3.71 -25.48 -21.55
C GLU A 227 -2.58 -24.76 -20.82
N VAL A 228 -2.91 -24.05 -19.76
CA VAL A 228 -1.96 -23.31 -18.91
C VAL A 228 -2.21 -23.65 -17.44
N VAL A 229 -1.18 -23.47 -16.61
CA VAL A 229 -1.36 -23.35 -15.17
C VAL A 229 -1.73 -21.90 -14.88
N GLY A 230 -2.88 -21.71 -14.23
CA GLY A 230 -3.39 -20.40 -13.84
C GLY A 230 -4.06 -20.48 -12.49
N MET A 231 -4.99 -19.57 -12.23
CA MET A 231 -5.76 -19.51 -11.00
C MET A 231 -7.21 -19.19 -11.33
N ARG A 232 -8.13 -19.78 -10.58
CA ARG A 232 -9.55 -19.42 -10.61
C ARG A 232 -9.87 -18.66 -9.33
N VAL A 233 -10.34 -17.42 -9.47
CA VAL A 233 -10.43 -16.48 -8.35
C VAL A 233 -11.87 -16.06 -8.11
N THR A 234 -12.28 -16.06 -6.84
CA THR A 234 -13.58 -15.57 -6.37
C THR A 234 -13.37 -14.53 -5.28
N TRP A 235 -14.02 -13.37 -5.42
CA TRP A 235 -13.91 -12.25 -4.49
C TRP A 235 -15.20 -11.44 -4.32
N ASP A 236 -15.34 -10.78 -3.18
CA ASP A 236 -16.26 -9.68 -2.95
C ASP A 236 -15.51 -8.56 -2.22
N LYS A 237 -15.26 -7.46 -2.92
CA LYS A 237 -14.47 -6.33 -2.42
C LYS A 237 -15.38 -5.12 -2.24
N ARG A 238 -15.09 -4.30 -1.24
CA ARG A 238 -15.94 -3.18 -0.84
C ARG A 238 -15.11 -1.92 -0.58
N TYR A 239 -15.69 -0.77 -0.94
CA TYR A 239 -15.06 0.54 -0.79
C TYR A 239 -13.74 0.67 -1.57
N ILE A 240 -13.77 0.19 -2.81
CA ILE A 240 -12.64 0.27 -3.72
C ILE A 240 -12.75 1.56 -4.53
N THR A 241 -11.83 2.48 -4.26
CA THR A 241 -11.70 3.75 -4.98
C THR A 241 -11.44 3.50 -6.47
N LEU A 242 -12.10 4.27 -7.33
CA LEU A 242 -12.12 4.16 -8.80
C LEU A 242 -12.73 2.87 -9.37
N ALA A 243 -13.06 1.84 -8.58
CA ALA A 243 -13.62 0.59 -9.10
C ALA A 243 -14.85 0.74 -10.02
N PRO A 244 -15.80 1.68 -9.80
CA PRO A 244 -16.94 1.87 -10.71
C PRO A 244 -16.55 2.21 -12.15
N ILE A 245 -15.37 2.80 -12.36
CA ILE A 245 -14.87 3.26 -13.67
C ILE A 245 -13.52 2.63 -14.04
N ALA A 246 -13.04 1.67 -13.25
CA ALA A 246 -11.76 1.04 -13.47
C ALA A 246 -11.80 0.14 -14.71
N THR A 247 -10.69 0.11 -15.45
CA THR A 247 -10.48 -0.85 -16.56
C THR A 247 -9.55 -1.98 -16.16
N VAL A 248 -8.77 -1.80 -15.10
CA VAL A 248 -7.88 -2.81 -14.52
C VAL A 248 -7.99 -2.80 -13.00
N VAL A 249 -8.11 -3.98 -12.42
CA VAL A 249 -8.24 -4.22 -10.98
C VAL A 249 -6.95 -4.86 -10.48
N GLY A 250 -6.19 -4.16 -9.65
CA GLY A 250 -5.21 -4.80 -8.78
C GLY A 250 -5.96 -5.52 -7.67
N LEU A 251 -5.91 -6.85 -7.62
CA LEU A 251 -6.72 -7.66 -6.71
C LEU A 251 -5.80 -8.38 -5.73
N ALA A 252 -6.07 -8.25 -4.43
CA ALA A 252 -5.44 -9.07 -3.40
C ALA A 252 -6.41 -10.16 -2.92
N PHE A 253 -5.93 -11.41 -2.83
CA PHE A 253 -6.71 -12.57 -2.40
C PHE A 253 -5.77 -13.62 -1.78
N ARG A 254 -6.31 -14.60 -1.07
CA ARG A 254 -5.52 -15.73 -0.55
C ARG A 254 -5.45 -16.84 -1.59
N LEU A 255 -4.24 -17.23 -1.98
CA LEU A 255 -4.01 -18.23 -3.02
C LEU A 255 -3.74 -19.60 -2.39
N PHE A 256 -4.41 -20.63 -2.92
CA PHE A 256 -4.21 -22.01 -2.55
C PHE A 256 -3.81 -22.84 -3.77
N ASP A 257 -2.94 -23.82 -3.57
CA ASP A 257 -2.48 -24.77 -4.58
C ASP A 257 -2.69 -26.21 -4.10
N PRO A 258 -3.93 -26.71 -4.06
CA PRO A 258 -4.24 -28.05 -3.53
C PRO A 258 -3.70 -29.20 -4.42
N GLU A 259 -3.33 -28.90 -5.66
CA GLU A 259 -2.79 -29.88 -6.63
C GLU A 259 -1.26 -29.82 -6.76
N HIS A 260 -0.59 -28.96 -5.97
CA HIS A 260 0.86 -28.80 -5.94
C HIS A 260 1.46 -28.50 -7.33
N LEU A 261 0.78 -27.64 -8.10
CA LEU A 261 1.20 -27.25 -9.45
C LEU A 261 2.33 -26.22 -9.47
N LEU A 262 2.51 -25.45 -8.39
CA LEU A 262 3.57 -24.45 -8.21
C LEU A 262 4.66 -24.91 -7.24
N GLY A 263 4.32 -25.76 -6.26
CA GLY A 263 5.26 -26.29 -5.27
C GLY A 263 4.56 -27.12 -4.18
N ASP A 264 5.27 -27.39 -3.08
CA ASP A 264 4.82 -28.32 -2.02
C ASP A 264 3.92 -27.69 -0.93
N VAL A 265 3.38 -26.48 -1.16
CA VAL A 265 2.65 -25.70 -0.15
C VAL A 265 1.20 -25.45 -0.61
N ASP A 266 0.24 -25.97 0.16
CA ASP A 266 -1.20 -25.82 -0.13
C ASP A 266 -1.69 -24.37 -0.01
N ASP A 267 -1.26 -23.65 1.02
CA ASP A 267 -1.69 -22.27 1.31
C ASP A 267 -0.52 -21.32 1.08
N ILE A 268 -0.50 -20.71 -0.10
CA ILE A 268 0.57 -19.81 -0.53
C ILE A 268 0.49 -18.48 0.22
N GLY A 269 -0.70 -18.11 0.70
CA GLY A 269 -0.95 -16.85 1.38
C GLY A 269 -1.47 -15.74 0.46
N ILE A 270 -1.35 -14.50 0.92
CA ILE A 270 -1.88 -13.34 0.20
C ILE A 270 -1.08 -13.09 -1.08
N THR A 271 -1.79 -13.07 -2.21
CA THR A 271 -1.23 -12.85 -3.55
C THR A 271 -1.94 -11.69 -4.22
N CYS A 272 -1.22 -10.98 -5.09
CA CYS A 272 -1.79 -9.93 -5.93
C CYS A 272 -1.83 -10.35 -7.40
N ALA A 273 -2.94 -10.05 -8.08
CA ALA A 273 -3.09 -10.21 -9.52
C ALA A 273 -3.61 -8.92 -10.18
N LEU A 274 -3.34 -8.75 -11.47
CA LEU A 274 -3.97 -7.73 -12.30
C LEU A 274 -5.07 -8.37 -13.14
N VAL A 275 -6.30 -7.93 -12.93
CA VAL A 275 -7.49 -8.47 -13.59
C VAL A 275 -8.12 -7.38 -14.46
N PRO A 276 -8.31 -7.61 -15.78
CA PRO A 276 -9.09 -6.70 -16.60
C PRO A 276 -10.52 -6.59 -16.07
N ALA A 277 -11.03 -5.37 -15.91
CA ALA A 277 -12.38 -5.14 -15.36
C ALA A 277 -13.49 -5.65 -16.28
N ASN A 278 -13.18 -5.93 -17.55
CA ASN A 278 -14.07 -6.52 -18.54
C ASN A 278 -13.90 -8.04 -18.70
N HIS A 279 -13.06 -8.68 -17.88
CA HIS A 279 -12.90 -10.14 -17.93
C HIS A 279 -14.23 -10.83 -17.58
N PRO A 280 -14.61 -11.93 -18.27
CA PRO A 280 -15.80 -12.69 -17.92
C PRO A 280 -15.84 -13.05 -16.43
N GLY A 281 -17.00 -12.90 -15.79
CA GLY A 281 -17.20 -13.16 -14.37
C GLY A 281 -16.89 -11.99 -13.44
N VAL A 282 -16.26 -10.92 -13.92
CA VAL A 282 -16.01 -9.69 -13.15
C VAL A 282 -17.26 -8.80 -13.14
N GLU A 283 -17.67 -8.37 -11.95
CA GLU A 283 -18.74 -7.38 -11.73
C GLU A 283 -18.15 -6.09 -11.15
N THR A 284 -18.40 -4.97 -11.83
CA THR A 284 -18.02 -3.61 -11.43
C THR A 284 -19.15 -2.62 -11.76
N GLY A 285 -18.90 -1.31 -11.62
CA GLY A 285 -19.84 -0.26 -12.02
C GLY A 285 -20.79 0.22 -10.93
N ARG A 286 -21.14 -0.63 -9.94
CA ARG A 286 -21.91 -0.15 -8.79
C ARG A 286 -21.10 0.88 -8.01
N ARG A 287 -21.75 1.97 -7.62
CA ARG A 287 -21.11 3.07 -6.91
C ARG A 287 -21.68 3.28 -5.51
N HIS A 288 -20.80 3.47 -4.55
CA HIS A 288 -21.10 3.97 -3.21
C HIS A 288 -20.99 5.49 -3.19
N PHE A 289 -21.89 6.15 -2.46
CA PHE A 289 -21.86 7.60 -2.24
C PHE A 289 -22.05 7.91 -0.75
N PRO A 290 -21.08 7.55 0.12
CA PRO A 290 -21.17 7.84 1.54
C PRO A 290 -20.79 9.30 1.81
N LEU A 291 -21.51 9.97 2.71
CA LEU A 291 -21.12 11.29 3.27
C LEU A 291 -20.85 12.38 2.20
N ASN A 292 -21.58 12.36 1.09
CA ASN A 292 -21.38 13.26 -0.05
C ASN A 292 -19.97 13.22 -0.68
N ALA A 293 -19.24 12.12 -0.49
CA ALA A 293 -17.95 11.90 -1.12
C ALA A 293 -18.11 11.59 -2.62
N ALA A 294 -17.76 12.56 -3.47
CA ALA A 294 -17.98 12.51 -4.92
C ALA A 294 -16.91 11.78 -5.72
N TRP A 295 -15.82 11.28 -5.12
CA TRP A 295 -14.92 10.40 -5.87
C TRP A 295 -15.60 9.07 -6.19
N HIS A 296 -15.14 8.40 -7.24
CA HIS A 296 -15.59 7.05 -7.56
C HIS A 296 -15.14 6.09 -6.48
N ASN A 297 -16.09 5.35 -5.93
CA ASN A 297 -15.86 4.36 -4.89
C ASN A 297 -16.95 3.30 -5.02
N GLY A 298 -16.61 2.02 -5.00
CA GLY A 298 -17.60 0.98 -5.25
C GLY A 298 -17.12 -0.41 -4.85
N PRO A 299 -18.01 -1.41 -4.90
CA PRO A 299 -17.57 -2.79 -4.81
C PRO A 299 -17.04 -3.30 -6.16
N THR A 300 -16.27 -4.37 -6.11
CA THR A 300 -16.00 -5.23 -7.26
C THR A 300 -16.13 -6.68 -6.80
N ARG A 301 -16.71 -7.52 -7.65
CA ARG A 301 -16.91 -8.94 -7.38
C ARG A 301 -16.42 -9.77 -8.53
N GLY A 302 -16.09 -11.01 -8.24
CA GLY A 302 -15.76 -12.00 -9.24
C GLY A 302 -16.14 -13.37 -8.72
N LYS A 303 -16.69 -14.20 -9.60
CA LYS A 303 -16.94 -15.60 -9.29
C LYS A 303 -16.31 -16.45 -10.37
N ASP A 304 -15.42 -17.34 -9.94
CA ASP A 304 -14.74 -18.29 -10.81
C ASP A 304 -14.04 -17.64 -12.02
N VAL A 305 -13.46 -16.45 -11.79
CA VAL A 305 -12.75 -15.66 -12.82
C VAL A 305 -11.40 -16.25 -13.12
#